data_AF-A0A0D3JV15-F1
#
_entry.id   AF-A0A0D3JV15-F1
#
_cell.length_a   1.000
_cell.length_b   1.000
_cell.length_c   1.000
_cell.angle_alpha   90.00
_cell.angle_beta   90.00
_cell.angle_gamma   90.00
#
_symmetry.space_group_name_H-M   'P 1'
#
loop_
_entity.id
_entity.type
_entity.pdbx_description
1 polymer ?
#
loop_
_entity_poly.entity_id
_entity_poly.type
_entity_poly.pdbx_seq_one_letter_code
_entity_poly.pdbx_strand_id
1 'polypeptide(L)'
;MSASEQPIPAKPRLSWRGVSMLMVSDIVGTSVLTFPAVAAELGYALTVLLIVGLFPVTVYVSVLMARTHVRVRGIDSLGSAARRIFGPRYAGGTFAVVYGYTLLGNASYLLVLGTSLQGVFYDARLCLAAASGLGALLLAPLVVGLRRLGDSVALCFFNLLLVLLCVGVAFGELAARGRPPCVETHAVAQGLDFTAVFGGATNLVYAYAGQWMYFEMMTEMEAPADFPK
;
A
#
# COMPACT_ATOMS: atom_id res chain seq x y z
N MET A 1 21.77 -41.03 -5.70
CA MET A 1 22.17 -39.65 -6.07
C MET A 1 21.59 -38.71 -5.03
N SER A 2 22.40 -38.35 -4.04
CA SER A 2 22.06 -37.34 -3.04
C SER A 2 22.04 -35.99 -3.76
N ALA A 3 20.88 -35.35 -3.80
CA ALA A 3 20.78 -33.96 -4.25
C ALA A 3 21.60 -33.14 -3.25
N SER A 4 22.73 -32.60 -3.72
CA SER A 4 23.46 -31.59 -2.98
C SER A 4 22.52 -30.40 -2.77
N GLU A 5 22.12 -30.17 -1.52
CA GLU A 5 21.55 -28.89 -1.11
C GLU A 5 22.59 -27.82 -1.44
N GLN A 6 22.43 -27.18 -2.60
CA GLN A 6 23.15 -25.96 -2.90
C GLN A 6 22.75 -24.95 -1.83
N PRO A 7 23.71 -24.34 -1.11
CA PRO A 7 23.38 -23.32 -0.13
C PRO A 7 22.63 -22.21 -0.84
N ILE A 8 21.41 -21.91 -0.36
CA ILE A 8 20.61 -20.80 -0.87
C ILE A 8 21.51 -19.56 -0.83
N PRO A 9 21.81 -18.93 -1.98
CA PRO A 9 22.74 -17.80 -2.02
C PRO A 9 22.23 -16.73 -1.05
N ALA A 10 23.13 -16.25 -0.19
CA ALA A 10 22.79 -15.26 0.83
C ALA A 10 22.01 -14.11 0.18
N LYS A 11 20.77 -13.91 0.62
CA LYS A 11 19.89 -12.88 0.07
C LYS A 11 20.57 -11.53 0.29
N PRO A 12 20.85 -10.73 -0.76
CA PRO A 12 21.38 -9.38 -0.55
C PRO A 12 20.33 -8.63 0.26
N ARG A 13 20.73 -8.25 1.47
CA ARG A 13 19.82 -7.65 2.45
C ARG A 13 19.69 -6.17 2.11
N LEU A 14 18.50 -5.61 2.26
CA LEU A 14 18.23 -4.20 1.98
C LEU A 14 18.74 -3.32 3.11
N SER A 15 19.32 -2.17 2.75
CA SER A 15 19.56 -1.10 3.73
C SER A 15 18.22 -0.51 4.20
N TRP A 16 18.22 0.11 5.39
CA TRP A 16 17.04 0.79 5.92
C TRP A 16 16.50 1.86 4.97
N ARG A 17 17.38 2.54 4.22
CA ARG A 17 17.01 3.53 3.20
C ARG A 17 16.22 2.91 2.04
N GLY A 18 16.63 1.71 1.61
CA GLY A 18 15.93 0.99 0.56
C GLY A 18 14.52 0.60 1.00
N VAL A 19 14.39 0.03 2.21
CA VAL A 19 13.08 -0.32 2.77
C VAL A 19 12.21 0.90 3.02
N SER A 20 12.75 2.01 3.54
CA SER A 20 11.99 3.24 3.72
C SER A 20 11.46 3.79 2.40
N MET A 21 12.26 3.74 1.32
CA MET A 21 11.81 4.17 -0.02
C MET A 21 10.70 3.27 -0.57
N LEU A 22 10.80 1.95 -0.38
CA LEU A 22 9.75 1.00 -0.76
C LEU A 22 8.44 1.29 -0.02
N MET A 23 8.51 1.47 1.30
CA MET A 23 7.34 1.77 2.14
C MET A 23 6.69 3.10 1.76
N VAL A 24 7.49 4.14 1.52
CA VAL A 24 7.00 5.46 1.09
C VAL A 24 6.32 5.35 -0.27
N SER A 25 6.93 4.67 -1.25
CA SER A 25 6.34 4.52 -2.58
C SER A 25 4.98 3.81 -2.55
N ASP A 26 4.86 2.72 -1.79
CA ASP A 26 3.63 1.93 -1.73
C ASP A 26 2.50 2.68 -0.97
N ILE A 27 2.82 3.21 0.22
CA ILE A 27 1.84 3.87 1.08
C ILE A 27 1.43 5.24 0.52
N VAL A 28 2.37 6.04 0.04
CA VAL A 28 2.05 7.36 -0.54
C VAL A 28 1.31 7.20 -1.86
N GLY A 29 1.68 6.21 -2.68
CA GLY A 29 1.03 5.96 -3.97
C GLY A 29 -0.46 5.69 -3.83
N THR A 30 -0.85 4.83 -2.89
CA THR A 30 -2.28 4.59 -2.59
C THR A 30 -2.95 5.79 -1.94
N SER A 31 -2.30 6.39 -0.95
CA SER A 31 -2.88 7.50 -0.17
C SER A 31 -3.20 8.74 -1.00
N VAL A 32 -2.33 9.12 -1.93
CA VAL A 32 -2.50 10.32 -2.77
C VAL A 32 -3.73 10.22 -3.68
N LEU A 33 -4.11 9.00 -4.08
CA LEU A 33 -5.32 8.76 -4.88
C LEU A 33 -6.58 8.71 -4.00
N THR A 34 -6.47 8.15 -2.80
CA THR A 34 -7.63 7.96 -1.91
C THR A 34 -8.02 9.25 -1.17
N PHE A 35 -7.07 10.03 -0.66
CA PHE A 35 -7.36 11.18 0.20
C PHE A 35 -8.22 12.26 -0.48
N PRO A 36 -7.98 12.65 -1.76
CA PRO A 36 -8.82 13.63 -2.44
C PRO A 36 -10.26 13.15 -2.63
N ALA A 37 -10.45 11.86 -2.95
CA ALA A 37 -11.78 11.27 -3.11
C ALA A 37 -12.56 11.28 -1.79
N VAL A 38 -11.92 10.87 -0.70
CA VAL A 38 -12.51 10.90 0.65
C VAL A 38 -12.80 12.34 1.09
N ALA A 39 -11.91 13.30 0.79
CA ALA A 39 -12.14 14.71 1.07
C ALA A 39 -13.30 15.32 0.26
N ALA A 40 -13.52 14.86 -0.98
CA ALA A 40 -14.66 15.28 -1.79
C ALA A 40 -16.00 14.74 -1.23
N GLU A 41 -16.00 13.54 -0.67
CA GLU A 41 -17.19 12.89 -0.11
C GLU A 41 -17.54 13.39 1.29
N LEU A 42 -16.53 13.54 2.17
CA LEU A 42 -16.73 13.86 3.59
C LEU A 42 -16.53 15.34 3.95
N GLY A 43 -15.81 16.08 3.11
CA GLY A 43 -15.30 17.41 3.42
C GLY A 43 -13.89 17.36 4.03
N TYR A 44 -13.13 18.44 3.84
CA TYR A 44 -11.71 18.44 4.18
C TYR A 44 -11.45 18.36 5.69
N ALA A 45 -12.33 18.91 6.54
CA ALA A 45 -12.09 18.98 7.98
C ALA A 45 -12.16 17.59 8.62
N LEU A 46 -13.16 16.77 8.22
CA LEU A 46 -13.32 15.41 8.72
C LEU A 46 -12.18 14.51 8.23
N THR A 47 -11.78 14.65 6.96
CA THR A 47 -10.64 13.90 6.42
C THR A 47 -9.35 14.22 7.16
N VAL A 48 -9.04 15.49 7.40
CA VAL A 48 -7.84 15.88 8.18
C VAL A 48 -7.90 15.37 9.62
N LEU A 49 -9.06 15.43 10.27
CA LEU A 49 -9.24 14.89 11.62
C LEU A 49 -8.92 13.40 11.69
N LEU A 50 -9.41 12.62 10.73
CA LEU A 50 -9.16 11.18 10.65
C LEU A 50 -7.68 10.87 10.34
N ILE A 51 -7.06 11.61 9.42
CA ILE A 51 -5.61 11.50 9.11
C ILE A 51 -4.78 11.71 10.38
N VAL A 52 -5.02 12.82 11.09
CA VAL A 52 -4.30 13.18 12.31
C VAL A 52 -4.58 12.19 13.44
N GLY A 53 -5.81 11.69 13.55
CA GLY A 53 -6.21 10.70 14.56
C GLY A 53 -5.60 9.31 14.34
N LEU A 54 -5.46 8.88 13.08
CA LEU A 54 -4.89 7.57 12.74
C LEU A 54 -3.36 7.55 12.84
N PHE A 55 -2.69 8.68 12.58
CA PHE A 55 -1.23 8.79 12.64
C PHE A 55 -0.58 8.26 13.94
N PRO A 56 -0.97 8.67 15.17
CA PRO A 56 -0.35 8.16 16.38
C PRO A 56 -0.60 6.66 16.58
N VAL A 57 -1.76 6.16 16.15
CA VAL A 57 -2.11 4.73 16.24
C VAL A 57 -1.20 3.92 15.33
N THR A 58 -1.01 4.36 14.08
CA THR A 58 -0.14 3.66 13.14
C THR A 58 1.30 3.66 13.62
N VAL A 59 1.83 4.79 14.08
CA VAL A 59 3.17 4.89 14.68
C VAL A 59 3.33 3.94 15.86
N TYR A 60 2.36 3.92 16.78
CA TYR A 60 2.39 3.04 17.95
C TYR A 60 2.46 1.56 17.55
N VAL A 61 1.61 1.13 16.61
CA VAL A 61 1.59 -0.26 16.11
C VAL A 61 2.92 -0.60 15.44
N SER A 62 3.43 0.28 14.57
CA SER A 62 4.71 0.08 13.86
C SER A 62 5.89 -0.10 14.82
N VAL A 63 5.98 0.73 15.85
CA VAL A 63 7.02 0.62 16.88
C VAL A 63 6.87 -0.66 17.70
N LEU A 64 5.63 -1.05 18.03
CA LEU A 64 5.37 -2.29 18.76
C LEU A 64 5.79 -3.52 17.93
N MET A 65 5.49 -3.54 16.64
CA MET A 65 5.90 -4.61 15.73
C MET A 65 7.42 -4.70 15.63
N ALA A 66 8.12 -3.57 15.44
CA ALA A 66 9.59 -3.56 15.39
C ALA A 66 10.23 -4.12 16.67
N ARG A 67 9.73 -3.70 17.84
CA ARG A 67 10.20 -4.22 19.14
C ARG A 67 9.91 -5.71 19.30
N THR A 68 8.78 -6.17 18.78
CA THR A 68 8.38 -7.59 18.84
C THR A 68 9.31 -8.45 17.98
N HIS A 69 9.65 -8.00 16.77
CA HIS A 69 10.54 -8.70 15.87
C HIS A 69 11.95 -8.90 16.47
N VAL A 70 12.48 -7.88 17.15
CA VAL A 70 13.80 -7.97 17.80
C VAL A 70 13.79 -8.90 19.02
N ARG A 71 12.68 -8.94 19.77
CA ARG A 71 12.55 -9.75 21.00
C ARG A 71 12.22 -11.22 20.74
N VAL A 72 11.44 -11.51 19.71
CA VAL A 72 10.94 -12.86 19.42
C VAL A 72 11.58 -13.38 18.15
N ARG A 73 12.44 -14.39 18.28
CA ARG A 73 13.13 -15.00 17.13
C ARG A 73 12.17 -15.84 16.29
N GLY A 74 12.43 -15.90 14.98
CA GLY A 74 11.69 -16.73 14.04
C GLY A 74 10.29 -16.19 13.73
N ILE A 75 10.13 -14.86 13.72
CA ILE A 75 8.99 -14.18 13.12
C ILE A 75 9.39 -13.77 11.70
N ASP A 76 8.72 -14.33 10.71
CA ASP A 76 8.89 -14.01 9.28
C ASP A 76 7.69 -13.25 8.69
N SER A 77 6.53 -13.41 9.31
CA SER A 77 5.23 -12.92 8.85
C SER A 77 4.31 -12.65 10.03
N LEU A 78 3.24 -11.88 9.83
CA LEU A 78 2.25 -11.63 10.88
C LEU A 78 1.58 -12.92 11.39
N GLY A 79 1.39 -13.91 10.50
CA GLY A 79 0.88 -15.22 10.88
C GLY A 79 1.87 -16.04 11.74
N SER A 80 3.17 -15.96 11.47
CA SER A 80 4.20 -16.57 12.32
C SER A 80 4.32 -15.89 13.69
N ALA A 81 4.15 -14.56 13.74
CA ALA A 81 4.09 -13.80 14.99
C ALA A 81 2.91 -14.29 15.84
N ALA A 82 1.73 -14.43 15.23
CA ALA A 82 0.56 -14.96 15.91
C ALA A 82 0.78 -16.39 16.41
N ARG A 83 1.44 -17.25 15.61
CA ARG A 83 1.81 -18.61 16.03
C ARG A 83 2.72 -18.62 17.25
N ARG A 84 3.70 -17.72 17.31
CA ARG A 84 4.69 -17.63 18.39
C ARG A 84 4.11 -17.05 19.68
N ILE A 85 3.23 -16.05 19.57
CA ILE A 85 2.71 -15.28 20.71
C ILE A 85 1.44 -15.92 21.27
N PHE A 86 0.51 -16.31 20.39
CA PHE A 86 -0.82 -16.82 20.78
C PHE A 86 -0.97 -18.33 20.58
N GLY A 87 0.04 -19.00 20.01
CA GLY A 87 0.02 -20.43 19.74
C GLY A 87 -0.60 -20.82 18.39
N PRO A 88 -0.59 -22.12 18.05
CA PRO A 88 -0.95 -22.60 16.72
C PRO A 88 -2.43 -22.43 16.35
N ARG A 89 -3.33 -22.35 17.33
CA ARG A 89 -4.78 -22.21 17.10
C ARG A 89 -5.14 -20.88 16.41
N TYR A 90 -4.46 -19.79 16.77
CA TYR A 90 -4.72 -18.46 16.21
C TYR A 90 -3.88 -18.17 14.95
N ALA A 91 -2.83 -18.96 14.72
CA ALA A 91 -1.96 -18.83 13.55
C ALA A 91 -2.74 -19.01 12.25
N GLY A 92 -3.54 -20.08 12.14
CA GLY A 92 -4.27 -20.39 10.91
C GLY A 92 -5.24 -19.29 10.49
N GLY A 93 -6.02 -18.75 11.44
CA GLY A 93 -6.93 -17.65 11.18
C GLY A 93 -6.19 -16.36 10.78
N THR A 94 -5.08 -16.06 11.46
CA THR A 94 -4.27 -14.87 11.13
C THR A 94 -3.68 -14.98 9.72
N PHE A 95 -3.16 -16.14 9.33
CA PHE A 95 -2.67 -16.36 7.97
C PHE A 95 -3.75 -16.17 6.92
N ALA A 96 -4.94 -16.72 7.15
CA ALA A 96 -6.07 -16.58 6.22
C ALA A 96 -6.51 -15.12 6.08
N VAL A 97 -6.58 -14.37 7.19
CA VAL A 97 -6.98 -12.96 7.17
C VAL A 97 -5.92 -12.10 6.47
N VAL A 98 -4.64 -12.27 6.80
CA VAL A 98 -3.56 -11.45 6.24
C VAL A 98 -3.40 -11.69 4.75
N TYR A 99 -3.26 -12.95 4.32
CA TYR A 99 -3.08 -13.24 2.90
C TYR A 99 -4.37 -13.08 2.10
N GLY A 100 -5.54 -13.27 2.73
CA GLY A 100 -6.83 -12.92 2.13
C GLY A 100 -6.95 -11.42 1.88
N TYR A 101 -6.56 -10.59 2.85
CA TYR A 101 -6.48 -9.14 2.69
C TYR A 101 -5.50 -8.74 1.58
N THR A 102 -4.30 -9.33 1.56
CA THR A 102 -3.31 -9.08 0.50
C THR A 102 -3.86 -9.46 -0.89
N LEU A 103 -4.58 -10.58 -1.02
CA LEU A 103 -5.20 -11.00 -2.28
C LEU A 103 -6.24 -9.98 -2.75
N LEU A 104 -7.13 -9.53 -1.85
CA LEU A 104 -8.14 -8.52 -2.16
C LEU A 104 -7.50 -7.16 -2.49
N GLY A 105 -6.43 -6.78 -1.79
CA GLY A 105 -5.66 -5.58 -2.10
C GLY A 105 -5.06 -5.63 -3.51
N ASN A 106 -4.47 -6.77 -3.90
CA ASN A 106 -3.98 -6.96 -5.27
C ASN A 106 -5.09 -6.89 -6.33
N ALA A 107 -6.28 -7.42 -6.03
CA ALA A 107 -7.43 -7.26 -6.91
C ALA A 107 -7.84 -5.79 -7.07
N SER A 108 -7.77 -4.98 -6.01
CA SER A 108 -8.05 -3.55 -6.08
C SER A 108 -7.07 -2.81 -7.01
N TYR A 109 -5.77 -3.11 -6.92
CA TYR A 109 -4.77 -2.55 -7.82
C TYR A 109 -5.02 -2.92 -9.29
N LEU A 110 -5.45 -4.15 -9.55
CA LEU A 110 -5.76 -4.60 -10.90
C LEU A 110 -6.97 -3.86 -11.49
N LEU A 111 -7.98 -3.56 -10.67
CA LEU A 111 -9.13 -2.74 -11.09
C LEU A 111 -8.71 -1.30 -11.39
N VAL A 112 -7.83 -0.71 -10.59
CA VAL A 112 -7.27 0.64 -10.86
C VAL A 112 -6.47 0.64 -12.15
N LEU A 113 -5.68 -0.40 -12.41
CA LEU A 113 -4.97 -0.55 -13.68
C LEU A 113 -5.94 -0.68 -14.87
N GLY A 114 -7.00 -1.47 -14.72
CA GLY A 114 -8.02 -1.64 -15.76
C GLY A 114 -8.75 -0.35 -16.09
N THR A 115 -9.18 0.42 -15.08
CA THR A 115 -9.82 1.73 -15.27
C THR A 115 -8.87 2.76 -15.89
N SER A 116 -7.59 2.76 -15.49
CA SER A 116 -6.57 3.61 -16.11
C SER A 116 -6.37 3.28 -17.59
N LEU A 117 -6.35 1.99 -17.93
CA LEU A 117 -6.22 1.52 -19.31
C LEU A 117 -7.43 1.91 -20.18
N GLN A 118 -8.64 1.87 -19.61
CA GLN A 118 -9.85 2.38 -20.27
C GLN A 118 -9.77 3.87 -20.54
N GLY A 119 -9.20 4.66 -19.63
CA GLY A 119 -9.01 6.10 -19.81
C GLY A 119 -8.04 6.42 -20.94
N VAL A 120 -6.94 5.66 -21.06
CA VAL A 120 -5.96 5.84 -22.14
C VAL A 120 -6.50 5.38 -23.49
N PHE A 121 -7.18 4.23 -23.53
CA PHE A 121 -7.75 3.64 -24.74
C PHE A 121 -9.27 3.85 -24.81
N TYR A 122 -9.72 5.09 -24.60
CA TYR A 122 -11.15 5.41 -24.55
C TYR A 122 -11.88 5.06 -25.87
N ASP A 123 -11.19 5.14 -27.01
CA ASP A 123 -11.73 4.77 -28.32
C ASP A 123 -12.02 3.27 -28.48
N ALA A 124 -11.27 2.40 -27.78
CA ALA A 124 -11.36 0.95 -27.93
C ALA A 124 -12.57 0.33 -27.18
N ARG A 125 -13.28 1.10 -26.35
CA ARG A 125 -14.48 0.68 -25.57
C ARG A 125 -14.34 -0.69 -24.89
N LEU A 126 -13.19 -0.93 -24.26
CA LEU A 126 -12.92 -2.19 -23.55
C LEU A 126 -13.79 -2.31 -22.29
N CYS A 127 -14.38 -3.48 -22.03
CA CYS A 127 -15.05 -3.73 -20.75
C CYS A 127 -14.03 -3.82 -19.61
N LEU A 128 -14.45 -3.52 -18.38
CA LEU A 128 -13.52 -3.42 -17.23
C LEU A 128 -12.79 -4.74 -16.97
N ALA A 129 -13.49 -5.86 -17.11
CA ALA A 129 -12.91 -7.18 -16.98
C ALA A 129 -11.81 -7.45 -18.02
N ALA A 130 -12.06 -7.09 -19.29
CA ALA A 130 -11.07 -7.25 -20.35
C ALA A 130 -9.86 -6.31 -20.16
N ALA A 131 -10.10 -5.05 -19.80
CA ALA A 131 -9.02 -4.08 -19.53
C ALA A 131 -8.15 -4.52 -18.35
N SER A 132 -8.77 -5.01 -17.27
CA SER A 132 -8.06 -5.53 -16.09
C SER A 132 -7.26 -6.80 -16.43
N GLY A 133 -7.83 -7.71 -17.24
CA GLY A 133 -7.14 -8.91 -17.71
C GLY A 133 -5.94 -8.61 -18.62
N LEU A 134 -6.08 -7.63 -19.52
CA LEU A 134 -4.97 -7.12 -20.34
C LEU A 134 -3.87 -6.50 -19.47
N GLY A 135 -4.25 -5.70 -18.47
CA GLY A 135 -3.31 -5.15 -17.49
C GLY A 135 -2.55 -6.25 -16.73
N ALA A 136 -3.24 -7.31 -16.30
CA ALA A 136 -2.63 -8.47 -15.66
C ALA A 136 -1.60 -9.14 -16.58
N LEU A 137 -1.96 -9.34 -17.85
CA LEU A 137 -1.09 -9.99 -18.83
C LEU A 137 0.17 -9.15 -19.12
N LEU A 138 0.02 -7.83 -19.21
CA LEU A 138 1.13 -6.90 -19.40
C LEU A 138 2.10 -6.90 -18.21
N LEU A 139 1.57 -7.03 -16.98
CA LEU A 139 2.37 -7.10 -15.76
C LEU A 139 2.95 -8.49 -15.47
N ALA A 140 2.38 -9.56 -16.02
CA ALA A 140 2.82 -10.94 -15.78
C ALA A 140 4.33 -11.18 -15.96
N PRO A 141 5.00 -10.73 -17.04
CA PRO A 141 6.44 -10.94 -17.19
C PRO A 141 7.26 -10.21 -16.12
N LEU A 142 6.80 -9.03 -15.69
CA LEU A 142 7.44 -8.25 -14.63
C LEU A 142 7.31 -8.98 -13.28
N VAL A 143 6.11 -9.46 -12.94
CA VAL A 143 5.85 -10.22 -11.70
C VAL A 143 6.66 -11.51 -11.66
N VAL A 144 6.78 -12.22 -12.78
CA VAL A 144 7.59 -13.46 -12.86
C VAL A 144 9.09 -13.18 -12.79
N GLY A 145 9.52 -12.03 -13.31
CA GLY A 145 10.92 -11.59 -13.31
C GLY A 145 11.42 -11.09 -11.96
N LEU A 146 10.57 -10.39 -11.19
CA LEU A 146 10.92 -9.86 -9.88
C LEU A 146 10.89 -10.95 -8.80
N ARG A 147 12.06 -11.52 -8.52
CA ARG A 147 12.24 -12.55 -7.48
C ARG A 147 12.75 -11.99 -6.15
N ARG A 148 13.18 -10.74 -6.11
CA ARG A 148 13.74 -10.09 -4.92
C ARG A 148 13.11 -8.73 -4.72
N LEU A 149 12.83 -8.40 -3.46
CA LEU A 149 12.31 -7.09 -3.07
C LEU A 149 13.31 -5.95 -3.39
N GLY A 150 14.60 -6.26 -3.36
CA GLY A 150 15.67 -5.31 -3.73
C GLY A 150 15.64 -4.88 -5.20
N ASP A 151 15.17 -5.74 -6.10
CA ASP A 151 15.08 -5.42 -7.53
C ASP A 151 13.94 -4.41 -7.80
N SER A 152 12.96 -4.33 -6.89
CA SER A 152 11.83 -3.41 -6.97
C SER A 152 12.16 -1.97 -6.57
N VAL A 153 13.29 -1.71 -5.90
CA VAL A 153 13.60 -0.38 -5.33
C VAL A 153 13.64 0.70 -6.42
N ALA A 154 14.25 0.39 -7.56
CA ALA A 154 14.31 1.31 -8.69
C ALA A 154 12.91 1.61 -9.28
N LEU A 155 12.04 0.60 -9.38
CA LEU A 155 10.65 0.77 -9.82
C LEU A 155 9.86 1.64 -8.84
N CYS A 156 10.01 1.41 -7.54
CA CYS A 156 9.36 2.21 -6.50
C CYS A 156 9.82 3.67 -6.54
N PHE A 157 11.11 3.92 -6.75
CA PHE A 157 11.62 5.28 -6.91
C PHE A 157 10.99 5.97 -8.13
N PHE A 158 10.92 5.27 -9.27
CA PHE A 158 10.27 5.79 -10.47
C PHE A 158 8.77 6.04 -10.27
N ASN A 159 8.07 5.13 -9.58
CA ASN A 159 6.66 5.29 -9.21
C ASN A 159 6.44 6.56 -8.37
N LEU A 160 7.26 6.76 -7.32
CA LEU A 160 7.17 7.94 -6.47
C LEU A 160 7.36 9.24 -7.27
N LEU A 161 8.35 9.28 -8.19
CA LEU A 161 8.56 10.43 -9.06
C LEU A 161 7.36 10.70 -9.97
N LEU A 162 6.74 9.66 -10.55
CA LEU A 162 5.55 9.80 -11.38
C LEU A 162 4.36 10.34 -10.58
N VAL A 163 4.13 9.85 -9.36
CA VAL A 163 3.06 10.35 -8.49
C VAL A 163 3.28 11.83 -8.18
N LEU A 164 4.50 12.22 -7.81
CA LEU A 164 4.83 13.63 -7.55
C LEU A 164 4.67 14.51 -8.79
N LEU A 165 5.02 14.01 -9.98
CA LEU A 165 4.81 14.72 -11.24
C LEU A 165 3.31 14.93 -11.52
N CYS A 166 2.49 13.89 -11.39
CA CYS A 166 1.05 13.99 -11.59
C CYS A 166 0.40 15.01 -10.63
N VAL A 167 0.78 14.96 -9.35
CA VAL A 167 0.33 15.94 -8.34
C VAL A 167 0.80 17.35 -8.70
N GLY A 168 2.05 17.51 -9.13
CA GLY A 168 2.61 18.79 -9.56
C GLY A 168 1.87 19.39 -10.75
N VAL A 169 1.51 18.58 -11.75
CA VAL A 169 0.71 19.02 -12.90
C VAL A 169 -0.69 19.48 -12.44
N ALA A 170 -1.34 18.72 -11.55
CA ALA A 170 -2.65 19.08 -11.03
C ALA A 170 -2.62 20.43 -10.27
N PHE A 171 -1.60 20.66 -9.43
CA PHE A 171 -1.43 21.94 -8.74
C PHE A 171 -1.08 23.08 -9.70
N GLY A 172 -0.24 22.81 -10.72
CA GLY A 172 0.11 23.80 -11.73
C GLY A 172 -1.10 24.29 -12.53
N GLU A 173 -1.97 23.37 -12.95
CA GLU A 173 -3.23 23.69 -13.63
C GLU A 173 -4.19 24.48 -12.72
N LEU A 174 -4.29 24.09 -11.45
CA LEU A 174 -5.11 24.82 -10.47
C LEU A 174 -4.57 26.25 -10.23
N ALA A 175 -3.25 26.43 -10.19
CA ALA A 175 -2.62 27.74 -10.02
C ALA A 175 -2.80 28.64 -11.26
N ALA A 176 -2.76 28.06 -12.46
CA ALA A 176 -2.87 28.80 -13.72
C ALA A 176 -4.31 29.19 -14.08
N ARG A 177 -5.26 28.25 -13.93
CA ARG A 177 -6.66 28.47 -14.33
C ARG A 177 -7.58 28.87 -13.18
N GLY A 178 -7.08 28.80 -11.95
CA GLY A 178 -7.88 29.00 -10.75
C GLY A 178 -8.86 27.86 -10.49
N ARG A 179 -9.65 28.00 -9.43
CA ARG A 179 -10.67 27.02 -9.06
C ARG A 179 -11.82 27.02 -10.08
N PRO A 180 -12.16 25.87 -10.69
CA PRO A 180 -13.32 25.80 -11.57
C PRO A 180 -14.62 26.06 -10.79
N PRO A 181 -15.59 26.76 -11.38
CA PRO A 181 -16.82 27.18 -10.69
C PRO A 181 -17.73 26.01 -10.31
N CYS A 182 -17.56 24.84 -10.92
CA CYS A 182 -18.31 23.62 -10.62
C CYS A 182 -17.81 22.83 -9.40
N VAL A 183 -16.70 23.25 -8.78
CA VAL A 183 -16.13 22.56 -7.62
C VAL A 183 -16.42 23.33 -6.35
N GLU A 184 -17.14 22.72 -5.42
CA GLU A 184 -17.38 23.24 -4.08
C GLU A 184 -16.51 22.53 -3.03
N THR A 185 -15.72 23.31 -2.29
CA THR A 185 -14.94 22.81 -1.15
C THR A 185 -15.72 23.03 0.13
N HIS A 186 -16.20 21.96 0.75
CA HIS A 186 -16.91 22.02 2.02
C HIS A 186 -15.99 21.59 3.17
N ALA A 187 -16.09 22.28 4.31
CA ALA A 187 -15.43 21.85 5.55
C ALA A 187 -15.98 20.50 6.02
N VAL A 188 -17.31 20.37 5.99
CA VAL A 188 -18.05 19.14 6.21
C VAL A 188 -19.08 19.06 5.10
N ALA A 189 -19.16 17.93 4.41
CA ALA A 189 -20.14 17.73 3.36
C ALA A 189 -21.58 17.80 3.93
N GLN A 190 -22.50 18.36 3.16
CA GLN A 190 -23.91 18.42 3.55
C GLN A 190 -24.59 17.08 3.23
N GLY A 191 -25.51 16.62 4.09
CA GLY A 191 -26.27 15.39 3.84
C GLY A 191 -25.49 14.09 4.03
N LEU A 192 -24.51 14.08 4.94
CA LEU A 192 -23.73 12.88 5.26
C LEU A 192 -24.62 11.75 5.78
N ASP A 193 -24.60 10.62 5.09
CA ASP A 193 -25.16 9.35 5.55
C ASP A 193 -24.10 8.51 6.29
N PHE A 194 -24.56 7.61 7.16
CA PHE A 194 -23.68 6.67 7.87
C PHE A 194 -22.80 5.88 6.90
N THR A 195 -23.35 5.47 5.76
CA THR A 195 -22.63 4.69 4.74
C THR A 195 -21.45 5.47 4.15
N ALA A 196 -21.65 6.77 3.85
CA ALA A 196 -20.61 7.63 3.31
C ALA A 196 -19.49 7.88 4.34
N VAL A 197 -19.87 8.15 5.60
CA VAL A 197 -18.91 8.36 6.69
C VAL A 197 -18.11 7.11 6.98
N PHE A 198 -18.77 5.96 7.10
CA PHE A 198 -18.10 4.69 7.39
C PHE A 198 -17.24 4.22 6.21
N GLY A 199 -17.73 4.36 4.98
CA GLY A 199 -17.00 4.04 3.76
C GLY A 199 -15.73 4.88 3.61
N GLY A 200 -15.86 6.20 3.71
CA GLY A 200 -14.73 7.12 3.62
C GLY A 200 -13.71 6.92 4.75
N ALA A 201 -14.14 6.68 5.98
CA ALA A 201 -13.24 6.35 7.09
C ALA A 201 -12.49 5.03 6.86
N THR A 202 -13.17 4.00 6.34
CA THR A 202 -12.55 2.69 6.03
C THR A 202 -11.52 2.81 4.90
N ASN A 203 -11.84 3.58 3.85
CA ASN A 203 -10.90 3.86 2.76
C ASN A 203 -9.65 4.60 3.28
N LEU A 204 -9.82 5.52 4.23
CA LEU A 204 -8.70 6.21 4.85
C LEU A 204 -7.84 5.27 5.71
N VAL A 205 -8.47 4.36 6.48
CA VAL A 205 -7.74 3.31 7.22
C VAL A 205 -6.96 2.41 6.27
N TYR A 206 -7.55 2.02 5.13
CA TYR A 206 -6.88 1.23 4.10
C TYR A 206 -5.66 1.94 3.52
N ALA A 207 -5.76 3.25 3.25
CA ALA A 207 -4.62 4.05 2.79
C ALA A 207 -3.44 4.09 3.79
N TYR A 208 -3.72 3.94 5.09
CA TYR A 208 -2.71 3.84 6.14
C TYR A 208 -2.25 2.40 6.43
N ALA A 209 -2.84 1.39 5.79
CA ALA A 209 -2.63 -0.01 6.11
C ALA A 209 -1.40 -0.60 5.39
N GLY A 210 -0.21 -0.37 5.94
CA GLY A 210 1.04 -1.00 5.49
C GLY A 210 1.57 -2.10 6.42
N GLN A 211 1.04 -2.20 7.65
CA GLN A 211 1.67 -2.98 8.72
C GLN A 211 1.69 -4.49 8.45
N TRP A 212 0.80 -4.98 7.60
CA TRP A 212 0.67 -6.41 7.29
C TRP A 212 1.96 -7.02 6.72
N MET A 213 2.80 -6.22 6.04
CA MET A 213 4.06 -6.66 5.40
C MET A 213 5.31 -6.34 6.22
N TYR A 214 5.16 -5.73 7.41
CA TYR A 214 6.32 -5.18 8.14
C TYR A 214 7.29 -6.27 8.60
N PHE A 215 6.80 -7.42 9.05
CA PHE A 215 7.67 -8.51 9.48
C PHE A 215 8.45 -9.10 8.31
N GLU A 216 7.79 -9.30 7.16
CA GLU A 216 8.46 -9.73 5.93
C GLU A 216 9.56 -8.73 5.54
N MET A 217 9.27 -7.43 5.53
CA MET A 217 10.27 -6.39 5.23
C MET A 217 11.45 -6.39 6.22
N MET A 218 11.18 -6.56 7.52
CA MET A 218 12.24 -6.64 8.54
C MET A 218 13.18 -7.82 8.31
N THR A 219 12.68 -8.97 7.84
CA THR A 219 13.55 -10.12 7.52
C THR A 219 14.50 -9.86 6.36
N GLU A 220 14.10 -8.99 5.43
CA GLU A 220 14.88 -8.60 4.25
C GLU A 220 15.94 -7.53 4.56
N MET A 221 15.86 -6.86 5.71
CA MET A 221 16.81 -5.81 6.09
C MET A 221 18.15 -6.37 6.55
N GLU A 222 19.25 -5.66 6.28
CA GLU A 222 20.59 -5.95 6.81
C GLU A 222 20.60 -5.93 8.35
N ALA A 223 20.00 -4.89 8.92
CA ALA A 223 19.88 -4.66 10.35
C ALA A 223 18.40 -4.40 10.71
N PRO A 224 17.63 -5.43 11.10
CA PRO A 224 16.20 -5.26 11.43
C PRO A 224 15.95 -4.29 12.59
N ALA A 225 16.94 -4.07 13.47
CA ALA A 225 16.88 -3.10 14.55
C ALA A 225 16.81 -1.63 14.05
N ASP A 226 17.20 -1.38 12.80
CA ASP A 226 17.14 -0.06 12.18
C ASP A 226 15.77 0.26 11.57
N PHE A 227 14.81 -0.67 11.57
CA PHE A 227 13.46 -0.47 11.03
C PHE A 227 12.72 0.76 11.59
N PRO A 228 12.87 1.17 12.87
CA PRO A 228 12.22 2.37 13.40
C PRO A 228 12.77 3.72 12.89
N LYS A 229 13.88 3.74 12.14
CA LYS A 229 14.48 4.96 11.59
C LYS A 229 13.70 5.48 10.39
#